data_AF-A0A8S0WDM4-F1
#
_entry.id   AF-A0A8S0WDM4-F1
#
_cell.length_a   1.000
_cell.length_b   1.000
_cell.length_c   1.000
_cell.angle_alpha   90.00
_cell.angle_beta   90.00
_cell.angle_gamma   90.00
#
_symmetry.space_group_name_H-M   'P 1'
#
loop_
_entity.id
_entity.type
_entity.pdbx_description
1 polymer ?
#
loop_
_entity_poly.entity_id
_entity_poly.type
_entity_poly.pdbx_seq_one_letter_code
_entity_poly.pdbx_strand_id
1 'polypeptide(L)'
;MFKDILREYRRLDDAIVMRLNRANASMRDQDRLHGSNANETLQDQACVQIWRELVGNWKRRTQLIEYCVGVVDQSLKEKQAALLDGDQDPVSTRKTQGGIFEDEVKRTQVRKELSVDAIVQRRSMEAFRARCQFFVPPTGNDEARKMWDVAHR
;
A
#
# COMPACT_ATOMS: atom_id res chain seq x y z
N MET A 1 6.79 5.15 -14.72
CA MET A 1 5.37 4.78 -14.58
C MET A 1 5.06 4.02 -13.29
N PHE A 2 5.52 2.78 -13.07
CA PHE A 2 5.20 2.01 -11.83
C PHE A 2 5.60 2.73 -10.54
N LYS A 3 6.84 3.23 -10.46
CA LYS A 3 7.34 3.96 -9.29
C LYS A 3 6.57 5.25 -9.03
N ASP A 4 6.09 5.91 -10.10
CA ASP A 4 5.32 7.15 -9.98
C ASP A 4 3.95 6.85 -9.37
N ILE A 5 3.29 5.78 -9.82
CA ILE A 5 2.02 5.30 -9.23
C ILE A 5 2.20 4.93 -7.76
N LEU A 6 3.26 4.18 -7.41
CA LEU A 6 3.56 3.86 -6.01
C LEU A 6 3.86 5.11 -5.17
N ARG A 7 4.47 6.14 -5.77
CA ARG A 7 4.74 7.41 -5.09
C ARG A 7 3.45 8.17 -4.82
N GLU A 8 2.52 8.22 -5.78
CA GLU A 8 1.20 8.84 -5.57
C GLU A 8 0.41 8.13 -4.46
N TYR A 9 0.36 6.80 -4.48
CA TYR A 9 -0.29 6.06 -3.40
C TYR A 9 0.39 6.23 -2.04
N ARG A 10 1.72 6.43 -2.01
CA ARG A 10 2.46 6.75 -0.77
C ARG A 10 2.19 8.15 -0.23
N ARG A 11 1.90 9.14 -1.08
CA ARG A 11 1.59 10.51 -0.61
C ARG A 11 0.40 10.55 0.36
N LEU A 12 -0.58 9.66 0.18
CA LEU A 12 -1.72 9.55 1.10
C LEU A 12 -1.32 9.08 2.50
N ASP A 13 -0.37 8.14 2.57
CA ASP A 13 0.22 7.67 3.82
C ASP A 13 1.16 8.72 4.43
N ASP A 14 2.03 9.36 3.64
CA ASP A 14 2.95 10.40 4.12
C ASP A 14 2.19 11.60 4.73
N ALA A 15 1.02 11.91 4.18
CA ALA A 15 0.15 12.97 4.66
C ALA A 15 -0.74 12.56 5.84
N ILE A 16 -0.70 11.29 6.31
CA ILE A 16 -1.67 10.76 7.29
C ILE A 16 -1.72 11.58 8.58
N VAL A 17 -0.55 12.00 9.10
CA VAL A 17 -0.47 12.81 10.32
C VAL A 17 -1.15 14.16 10.11
N MET A 18 -0.86 14.84 8.99
CA MET A 18 -1.49 16.13 8.69
C MET A 18 -3.00 15.99 8.50
N ARG A 19 -3.44 14.93 7.81
CA ARG A 19 -4.86 14.64 7.57
C ARG A 19 -5.60 14.36 8.87
N LEU A 20 -5.04 13.54 9.76
CA LEU A 20 -5.60 13.26 11.08
C LEU A 20 -5.65 14.52 11.95
N ASN A 21 -4.57 15.31 11.98
CA ASN A 21 -4.54 16.56 12.74
C ASN A 21 -5.60 17.55 12.24
N ARG A 22 -5.75 17.68 10.91
CA ARG A 22 -6.78 18.54 10.30
C ARG A 22 -8.19 18.04 10.61
N ALA A 23 -8.44 16.74 10.50
CA ALA A 23 -9.73 16.15 10.84
C ALA A 23 -10.08 16.43 12.31
N ASN A 24 -9.15 16.16 13.23
CA ASN A 24 -9.35 16.41 14.65
C ASN A 24 -9.57 17.90 14.97
N ALA A 25 -8.85 18.81 14.30
CA ALA A 25 -9.05 20.26 14.47
C ALA A 25 -10.45 20.70 14.02
N SER A 26 -10.88 20.26 12.83
CA SER A 26 -12.23 20.55 12.32
C SER A 26 -13.33 20.05 13.26
N MET A 27 -13.12 18.91 13.91
CA MET A 27 -14.09 18.36 14.86
C MET A 27 -14.12 19.16 16.17
N ARG A 28 -12.97 19.60 16.68
CA ARG A 28 -12.92 20.48 17.87
C ARG A 28 -13.63 21.81 17.63
N ASP A 29 -13.52 22.36 16.43
CA ASP A 29 -14.22 23.60 16.08
C ASP A 29 -15.73 23.38 15.97
N GLN A 30 -16.19 22.21 15.49
CA GLN A 30 -17.61 21.87 15.48
C GLN A 30 -18.19 21.67 16.89
N ASP A 31 -17.46 21.03 17.81
CA ASP A 31 -17.92 20.84 19.20
C ASP A 31 -18.10 22.20 19.92
N ARG A 32 -17.20 23.15 19.68
CA ARG A 32 -17.32 24.53 20.18
C ARG A 32 -18.57 25.26 19.68
N LEU A 33 -19.01 24.96 18.47
CA LEU A 33 -20.18 25.60 17.85
C LEU A 33 -21.50 24.92 18.24
N HIS A 34 -21.49 23.60 18.47
CA HIS A 34 -22.72 22.81 18.60
C HIS A 34 -23.07 22.35 20.03
N GLY A 35 -22.21 22.57 21.04
CA GLY A 35 -22.56 22.29 22.43
C GLY A 35 -22.85 20.81 22.68
N SER A 36 -21.78 20.05 22.95
CA SER A 36 -21.69 18.65 23.34
C SER A 36 -23.00 17.95 23.77
N ASN A 37 -23.62 17.20 22.85
CA ASN A 37 -24.48 16.04 23.15
C ASN A 37 -24.21 14.84 22.21
N ALA A 38 -23.24 14.93 21.29
CA ALA A 38 -22.98 13.92 20.24
C ALA A 38 -21.48 13.57 20.05
N ASN A 39 -20.63 13.88 21.04
CA ASN A 39 -19.17 13.89 20.90
C ASN A 39 -18.52 12.54 20.59
N GLU A 40 -19.12 11.42 21.01
CA GLU A 40 -18.59 10.08 20.72
C GLU A 40 -18.76 9.69 19.25
N THR A 41 -19.86 10.12 18.62
CA THR A 41 -20.22 9.71 17.25
C THR A 41 -19.42 10.39 16.14
N LEU A 42 -18.94 11.62 16.34
CA LEU A 42 -18.35 12.43 15.25
C LEU A 42 -16.84 12.20 15.07
N GLN A 43 -16.09 12.06 16.16
CA GLN A 43 -14.66 11.70 16.09
C GLN A 43 -14.48 10.31 15.47
N ASP A 44 -15.35 9.38 15.85
CA ASP A 44 -15.39 8.04 15.26
C ASP A 44 -15.68 8.11 13.75
N GLN A 45 -16.57 8.99 13.28
CA GLN A 45 -16.84 9.12 11.85
C GLN A 45 -15.62 9.60 11.06
N ALA A 46 -14.86 10.58 11.56
CA ALA A 46 -13.64 11.05 10.90
C ALA A 46 -12.56 9.95 10.84
N CYS A 47 -12.35 9.24 11.95
CA CYS A 47 -11.44 8.10 12.01
C CYS A 47 -11.89 6.96 11.09
N VAL A 48 -13.20 6.66 11.02
CA VAL A 48 -13.78 5.65 10.10
C VAL A 48 -13.51 6.01 8.64
N GLN A 49 -13.69 7.27 8.24
CA GLN A 49 -13.45 7.69 6.85
C GLN A 49 -11.97 7.52 6.48
N ILE A 50 -11.07 8.04 7.31
CA ILE A 50 -9.62 7.92 7.09
C ILE A 50 -9.19 6.45 7.09
N TRP A 51 -9.76 5.64 7.98
CA TRP A 51 -9.51 4.19 8.03
C TRP A 51 -9.89 3.48 6.73
N ARG A 52 -11.09 3.74 6.21
CA ARG A 52 -11.57 3.16 4.94
C ARG A 52 -10.64 3.51 3.79
N GLU A 53 -10.19 4.76 3.73
CA GLU A 53 -9.24 5.20 2.72
C GLU A 53 -7.88 4.52 2.85
N LEU A 54 -7.31 4.44 4.06
CA LEU A 54 -6.03 3.78 4.32
C LEU A 54 -6.07 2.32 3.87
N VAL A 55 -7.05 1.56 4.34
CA VAL A 55 -7.19 0.14 3.99
C VAL A 55 -7.41 -0.04 2.49
N GLY A 56 -8.27 0.79 1.89
CA GLY A 56 -8.51 0.75 0.44
C GLY A 56 -7.25 1.04 -0.37
N ASN A 57 -6.45 2.01 0.08
CA ASN A 57 -5.18 2.38 -0.54
C ASN A 57 -4.14 1.27 -0.43
N TRP A 58 -3.97 0.70 0.76
CA TRP A 58 -3.04 -0.39 1.01
C TRP A 58 -3.38 -1.60 0.16
N LYS A 59 -4.65 -2.01 0.12
CA LYS A 59 -5.11 -3.12 -0.73
C LYS A 59 -4.75 -2.89 -2.20
N ARG A 60 -5.08 -1.72 -2.75
CA ARG A 60 -4.77 -1.39 -4.16
C ARG A 60 -3.27 -1.41 -4.43
N ARG A 61 -2.46 -0.90 -3.49
CA ARG A 61 -1.00 -0.87 -3.62
C ARG A 61 -0.40 -2.26 -3.57
N THR A 62 -0.81 -3.11 -2.61
CA THR A 62 -0.36 -4.50 -2.51
C THR A 62 -0.71 -5.27 -3.79
N GLN A 63 -1.96 -5.17 -4.27
CA GLN A 63 -2.39 -5.80 -5.52
C GLN A 63 -1.57 -5.34 -6.72
N LEU A 64 -1.25 -4.04 -6.82
CA LEU A 64 -0.43 -3.50 -7.90
C LEU A 64 0.99 -4.06 -7.86
N ILE A 65 1.61 -4.14 -6.67
CA ILE A 65 2.96 -4.68 -6.51
C ILE A 65 2.97 -6.16 -6.90
N GLU A 66 2.01 -6.95 -6.41
CA GLU A 66 1.87 -8.38 -6.73
C GLU A 66 1.66 -8.62 -8.23
N TYR A 67 0.80 -7.83 -8.87
CA TYR A 67 0.62 -7.87 -10.32
C TYR A 67 1.94 -7.61 -11.07
N CYS A 68 2.69 -6.58 -10.67
CA CYS A 68 3.98 -6.29 -11.27
C CYS A 68 5.01 -7.40 -11.05
N VAL A 69 5.03 -8.07 -9.89
CA VAL A 69 5.85 -9.26 -9.67
C VAL A 69 5.45 -10.35 -10.67
N GLY A 70 4.15 -10.60 -10.84
CA GLY A 70 3.63 -11.60 -11.79
C GLY A 70 4.05 -11.33 -13.24
N VAL A 71 3.96 -10.08 -13.70
CA VAL A 71 4.38 -9.68 -15.05
C VAL A 71 5.88 -9.92 -15.27
N VAL A 72 6.73 -9.56 -14.30
CA VAL A 72 8.18 -9.78 -14.42
C VAL A 72 8.53 -11.27 -14.34
N ASP A 73 7.86 -12.02 -13.45
CA ASP A 73 8.04 -13.47 -13.34
C ASP A 73 7.63 -14.19 -14.64
N GLN A 74 6.57 -13.74 -15.31
CA GLN A 74 6.15 -14.27 -16.60
C GLN A 74 7.17 -13.96 -17.71
N SER A 75 7.64 -12.71 -17.80
CA SER A 75 8.67 -12.29 -18.76
C SER A 75 9.97 -13.08 -18.61
N LEU A 76 10.39 -13.36 -17.37
CA LEU A 76 11.55 -14.21 -17.10
C LEU A 76 11.35 -15.64 -17.60
N LYS A 77 10.20 -16.25 -17.34
CA LYS A 77 9.89 -17.62 -17.78
C LYS A 77 9.93 -17.73 -19.30
N GLU A 78 9.34 -16.77 -20.02
CA GLU A 78 9.32 -16.73 -21.47
C GLU A 78 10.74 -16.63 -22.06
N LYS A 79 11.57 -15.74 -21.51
CA LYS A 79 12.97 -15.59 -21.95
C LYS A 79 13.82 -16.81 -21.62
N GLN A 80 13.59 -17.45 -20.48
CA GLN A 80 14.26 -18.70 -20.10
C GLN A 80 13.86 -19.85 -21.03
N ALA A 81 12.57 -19.98 -21.37
CA ALA A 81 12.09 -20.97 -22.33
C ALA A 81 12.71 -20.74 -23.72
N ALA A 82 12.82 -19.49 -24.17
CA ALA A 82 13.43 -19.15 -25.45
C ALA A 82 14.92 -19.53 -25.54
N LEU A 83 15.66 -19.52 -24.42
CA LEU A 83 17.05 -20.01 -24.38
C LEU A 83 17.16 -21.53 -24.44
N LEU A 84 16.14 -22.25 -23.93
CA LEU A 84 16.12 -23.72 -23.92
C LEU A 84 15.73 -24.31 -25.29
N ASP A 85 15.02 -23.55 -26.13
CA ASP A 85 14.54 -24.00 -27.44
C ASP A 85 15.68 -24.12 -28.50
N GLY A 86 16.90 -23.68 -28.18
CA GLY A 86 18.14 -24.06 -28.87
C GLY A 86 18.35 -23.53 -30.29
N ASP A 87 17.35 -22.93 -30.94
CA ASP A 87 17.38 -22.52 -32.35
C ASP A 87 17.86 -21.06 -32.58
N GLN A 88 18.55 -20.47 -31.59
CA GLN A 88 18.97 -19.07 -31.64
C GLN A 88 20.44 -18.89 -32.04
N ASP A 89 20.72 -17.89 -32.86
CA ASP A 89 22.08 -17.47 -33.18
C ASP A 89 22.80 -16.88 -31.93
N PRO A 90 24.14 -16.82 -31.92
CA PRO A 90 24.90 -16.35 -30.76
C PRO A 90 24.59 -14.91 -30.35
N VAL A 91 24.18 -14.04 -31.28
CA VAL A 91 23.85 -12.65 -30.99
C VAL A 91 22.49 -12.57 -30.31
N SER A 92 21.48 -13.31 -30.80
CA SER A 92 20.16 -13.40 -30.16
C SER A 92 20.27 -14.02 -28.76
N THR A 93 21.07 -15.06 -28.59
CA THR A 93 21.33 -15.68 -27.28
C THR A 93 21.87 -14.67 -26.27
N ARG A 94 22.89 -13.89 -26.64
CA ARG A 94 23.48 -12.86 -25.77
C ARG A 94 22.48 -11.75 -25.43
N LYS A 95 21.64 -11.35 -26.38
CA LYS A 95 20.58 -10.36 -26.16
C LYS A 95 19.53 -10.88 -25.17
N THR A 96 19.10 -12.12 -25.33
CA THR A 96 18.14 -12.78 -24.44
C THR A 96 18.70 -12.92 -23.02
N GLN A 97 19.96 -13.33 -22.87
CA GLN A 97 20.66 -13.36 -21.57
C GLN A 97 20.72 -11.98 -20.90
N GLY A 98 21.04 -10.93 -21.65
CA GLY A 98 21.02 -9.56 -21.14
C GLY A 98 19.62 -9.15 -20.66
N GLY A 99 18.58 -9.51 -21.42
CA GLY A 99 17.20 -9.27 -21.05
C GLY A 99 16.71 -10.07 -19.83
N ILE A 100 17.28 -11.24 -19.56
CA ILE A 100 17.01 -12.01 -18.33
C ILE A 100 17.61 -11.30 -17.13
N PHE A 101 18.89 -10.89 -17.22
CA PHE A 101 19.55 -10.17 -16.14
C PHE A 101 18.80 -8.87 -15.77
N GLU A 102 18.36 -8.11 -16.78
CA GLU A 102 17.57 -6.89 -16.56
C GLU A 102 16.27 -7.19 -15.80
N ASP A 103 15.57 -8.26 -16.16
CA ASP A 103 14.32 -8.64 -15.50
C ASP A 103 14.55 -9.22 -14.09
N GLU A 104 15.66 -9.90 -13.82
CA GLU A 104 16.02 -10.34 -12.46
C GLU A 104 16.25 -9.16 -11.51
N VAL A 105 16.92 -8.11 -12.01
CA VAL A 105 17.11 -6.86 -11.28
C VAL A 105 15.75 -6.20 -11.00
N LYS A 106 14.88 -6.10 -12.03
CA LYS A 106 13.52 -5.55 -11.88
C LYS A 106 12.71 -6.37 -10.87
N ARG A 107 12.74 -7.69 -10.95
CA ARG A 107 12.03 -8.60 -10.04
C ARG A 107 12.45 -8.37 -8.61
N THR A 108 13.75 -8.29 -8.36
CA THR A 108 14.29 -8.00 -7.03
C THR A 108 13.83 -6.64 -6.53
N GLN A 109 13.84 -5.62 -7.39
CA GLN A 109 13.37 -4.29 -7.05
C GLN A 109 11.87 -4.27 -6.70
N VAL A 110 11.02 -4.86 -7.53
CA VAL A 110 9.56 -4.89 -7.29
C VAL A 110 9.24 -5.68 -6.03
N ARG A 111 9.90 -6.82 -5.79
CA ARG A 111 9.70 -7.60 -4.55
C ARG A 111 10.08 -6.83 -3.30
N LYS A 112 11.13 -6.01 -3.35
CA LYS A 112 11.50 -5.11 -2.25
C LYS A 112 10.42 -4.06 -1.96
N GLU A 113 9.60 -3.68 -2.94
CA GLU A 113 8.49 -2.76 -2.68
C GLU A 113 7.42 -3.37 -1.76
N LEU A 114 7.28 -4.71 -1.68
CA LEU A 114 6.39 -5.34 -0.68
C LEU A 114 6.88 -5.07 0.75
N SER A 115 8.19 -5.16 0.99
CA SER A 115 8.78 -4.81 2.29
C SER A 115 8.61 -3.33 2.61
N VAL A 116 8.79 -2.46 1.60
CA VAL A 116 8.56 -1.01 1.76
C VAL A 116 7.10 -0.73 2.09
N ASP A 117 6.17 -1.37 1.40
CA ASP A 117 4.73 -1.24 1.65
C ASP A 117 4.38 -1.64 3.09
N ALA A 118 4.89 -2.77 3.57
CA ALA A 118 4.69 -3.20 4.96
C ALA A 118 5.22 -2.18 5.99
N ILE A 119 6.36 -1.53 5.72
CA ILE A 119 6.90 -0.47 6.59
C ILE A 119 5.98 0.76 6.59
N VAL A 120 5.52 1.18 5.41
CA VAL A 120 4.63 2.34 5.26
C VAL A 120 3.31 2.09 5.98
N GLN A 121 2.69 0.92 5.78
CA GLN A 121 1.45 0.52 6.46
C GLN A 121 1.59 0.58 7.98
N ARG A 122 2.69 0.06 8.53
CA ARG A 122 2.96 0.09 9.97
C ARG A 122 3.06 1.52 10.52
N ARG A 123 3.82 2.39 9.86
CA ARG A 123 3.97 3.80 10.26
C ARG A 123 2.65 4.56 10.20
N SER A 124 1.88 4.36 9.13
CA SER A 124 0.54 4.94 9.01
C SER A 124 -0.40 4.45 10.11
N MET A 125 -0.30 3.17 10.49
CA MET A 125 -1.06 2.57 11.58
C MET A 125 -0.72 3.15 12.95
N GLU A 126 0.57 3.30 13.24
CA GLU A 126 1.03 3.94 14.49
C GLU A 126 0.51 5.38 14.60
N ALA A 127 0.61 6.15 13.51
CA ALA A 127 0.07 7.50 13.46
C ALA A 127 -1.45 7.52 13.66
N PHE A 128 -2.17 6.62 12.99
CA PHE A 128 -3.62 6.50 13.11
C PHE A 128 -4.04 6.20 14.56
N ARG A 129 -3.49 5.16 15.19
CA ARG A 129 -3.85 4.76 16.56
C ARG A 129 -3.57 5.87 17.58
N ALA A 130 -2.46 6.57 17.42
CA ALA A 130 -2.11 7.66 18.32
C ALA A 130 -3.15 8.81 18.30
N ARG A 131 -3.90 8.99 17.20
CA ARG A 131 -4.93 10.04 17.05
C ARG A 131 -6.37 9.52 17.18
N CYS A 132 -6.58 8.23 16.94
CA CYS A 132 -7.86 7.53 16.98
C CYS A 132 -7.82 6.41 18.04
N GLN A 133 -7.61 6.78 19.30
CA GLN A 133 -7.28 5.83 20.39
C GLN A 133 -8.41 4.84 20.73
N PHE A 134 -9.66 5.26 20.58
CA PHE A 134 -10.85 4.44 20.89
C PHE A 134 -11.45 3.78 19.64
N PHE A 135 -10.82 3.97 18.47
CA PHE A 135 -11.33 3.44 17.23
C PHE A 135 -11.28 1.91 17.20
N VAL A 136 -12.40 1.30 16.82
CA VAL A 136 -12.50 -0.12 16.51
C VAL A 136 -12.94 -0.27 15.05
N PRO A 137 -12.24 -1.10 14.23
CA PRO A 137 -12.67 -1.34 12.86
C PRO A 137 -14.11 -1.84 12.80
N PRO A 138 -14.94 -1.39 11.82
CA PRO A 138 -16.27 -1.95 11.62
C PRO A 138 -16.23 -3.46 11.34
N THR A 139 -17.16 -4.23 11.91
CA THR A 139 -17.22 -5.70 11.83
C THR A 139 -17.55 -6.26 10.45
N GLY A 140 -18.03 -5.43 9.51
CA GLY A 140 -18.40 -5.86 8.15
C GLY A 140 -17.23 -5.98 7.16
N ASN A 141 -15.98 -5.77 7.58
CA ASN A 141 -14.82 -5.85 6.69
C ASN A 141 -13.68 -6.68 7.31
N ASP A 142 -13.77 -8.01 7.13
CA ASP A 142 -12.80 -8.98 7.64
C ASP A 142 -11.38 -8.72 7.13
N GLU A 143 -11.24 -8.22 5.90
CA GLU A 143 -9.95 -7.89 5.31
C GLU A 143 -9.31 -6.68 6.00
N ALA A 144 -10.09 -5.61 6.21
CA ALA A 144 -9.65 -4.47 7.02
C ALA A 144 -9.26 -4.90 8.44
N ARG A 145 -10.00 -5.84 9.02
CA ARG A 145 -9.72 -6.36 10.36
C ARG A 145 -8.42 -7.16 10.41
N LYS A 146 -8.17 -8.01 9.41
CA LYS A 146 -6.86 -8.68 9.26
C LYS A 146 -5.72 -7.67 9.15
N MET A 147 -5.89 -6.59 8.38
CA MET A 147 -4.88 -5.53 8.27
C MET A 147 -4.68 -4.79 9.60
N TRP A 148 -5.75 -4.55 10.36
CA TRP A 148 -5.69 -4.02 11.72
C TRP A 148 -4.84 -4.92 12.62
N ASP A 149 -5.09 -6.24 12.61
CA ASP A 149 -4.41 -7.23 13.46
C ASP A 149 -2.95 -7.48 13.05
N VAL A 150 -2.65 -7.51 11.74
CA VAL A 150 -1.27 -7.65 11.24
C VAL A 150 -0.41 -6.45 11.66
N ALA A 151 -0.98 -5.25 11.65
CA ALA A 151 -0.31 -4.07 12.17
C ALA A 151 -0.28 -3.97 13.71
N HIS A 152 -0.82 -4.95 14.45
CA HIS A 152 -0.61 -5.09 15.91
C HIS A 152 0.65 -5.89 16.27
N ARG A 153 1.25 -6.62 15.33
CA ARG A 153 2.49 -7.40 15.54
C ARG A 153 3.72 -6.63 15.08
#